data_AF-A0A4Y2VFL1-F1
#
_entry.id   AF-A0A4Y2VFL1-F1
#
_cell.length_a   1.000
_cell.length_b   1.000
_cell.length_c   1.000
_cell.angle_alpha   90.00
_cell.angle_beta   90.00
_cell.angle_gamma   90.00
#
_symmetry.space_group_name_H-M   'P 1'
#
loop_
_entity.id
_entity.type
_entity.pdbx_description
1 polymer ?
#
loop_
_entity_poly.entity_id
_entity_poly.type
_entity_poly.pdbx_seq_one_letter_code
_entity_poly.pdbx_strand_id
1 'polypeptide(L)'
;MSVSVVQTTEGWNICSQNNDEMYAVTQINIVCQCLLKCENCQACIHQYSCTGLDSSVRWNVCKHIHYICHFNKDKSFLLCQRDNELDIHELSSEKDVIVDELGRRYSPIRIGMNDRREALKLKLNAMVDTLKKKSKHLLKILPL
;
A
#
# COMPACT_ATOMS: atom_id res chain seq x y z
N MET A 1 -4.26 -20.70 -2.41
CA MET A 1 -3.07 -20.08 -3.02
C MET A 1 -2.12 -19.72 -1.88
N SER A 2 -1.04 -20.46 -1.71
CA SER A 2 -0.06 -20.31 -0.63
C SER A 2 1.13 -19.51 -1.13
N VAL A 3 1.37 -18.34 -0.53
CA VAL A 3 2.58 -17.53 -0.75
C VAL A 3 3.55 -17.85 0.39
N SER A 4 4.82 -18.12 0.10
CA SER A 4 5.85 -18.32 1.12
C SER A 4 6.77 -17.11 1.20
N VAL A 5 7.20 -16.80 2.43
CA VAL A 5 8.16 -15.73 2.71
C VAL A 5 9.35 -16.32 3.44
N VAL A 6 10.53 -16.04 2.91
CA VAL A 6 11.81 -16.38 3.54
C VAL A 6 12.48 -15.09 3.99
N GLN A 7 12.70 -14.94 5.29
CA GLN A 7 13.43 -13.81 5.84
C GLN A 7 14.93 -14.01 5.65
N THR A 8 15.62 -12.98 5.16
CA THR A 8 17.08 -12.97 4.96
C THR A 8 17.72 -11.86 5.80
N THR A 9 19.04 -11.74 5.74
CA THR A 9 19.79 -10.66 6.40
C THR A 9 19.48 -9.29 5.81
N GLU A 10 19.11 -9.23 4.53
CA GLU A 10 18.89 -7.99 3.77
C GLU A 10 17.41 -7.62 3.64
N GLY A 11 16.50 -8.54 3.95
CA GLY A 11 15.06 -8.32 3.85
C GLY A 11 14.27 -9.61 3.73
N TRP A 12 13.44 -9.70 2.69
CA TRP A 12 12.51 -10.81 2.49
C TRP A 12 12.49 -11.25 1.03
N ASN A 13 12.48 -12.57 0.83
CA ASN A 13 12.20 -13.19 -0.45
C ASN A 13 10.78 -13.75 -0.45
N ILE A 14 10.00 -13.38 -1.46
CA ILE A 14 8.61 -13.82 -1.63
C ILE A 14 8.54 -14.74 -2.83
N CYS A 15 8.06 -15.97 -2.63
CA CYS A 15 7.86 -16.93 -3.71
C CYS A 15 6.38 -17.00 -4.08
N SER A 16 6.08 -16.78 -5.37
CA SER A 16 4.73 -17.00 -5.90
C SER A 16 4.53 -18.47 -6.22
N GLN A 17 3.33 -18.99 -5.99
CA GLN A 17 3.01 -20.41 -6.23
C GLN A 17 2.95 -20.77 -7.73
N ASN A 18 2.80 -19.77 -8.61
CA ASN A 18 2.46 -19.99 -10.01
C ASN A 18 3.58 -19.69 -11.00
N ASN A 19 4.56 -18.88 -10.59
CA ASN A 19 5.80 -18.64 -11.32
C ASN A 19 6.91 -18.89 -10.32
N ASP A 20 7.93 -19.69 -10.67
CA ASP A 20 9.19 -19.86 -9.90
C ASP A 20 9.99 -18.54 -9.72
N GLU A 21 9.33 -17.40 -9.93
CA GLU A 21 9.84 -16.07 -9.73
C GLU A 21 9.87 -15.74 -8.23
N MET A 22 11.08 -15.45 -7.78
CA MET A 22 11.36 -14.95 -6.44
C MET A 22 11.48 -13.44 -6.49
N TYR A 23 10.73 -12.76 -5.61
CA TYR A 23 10.80 -11.31 -5.48
C TYR A 23 11.50 -10.95 -4.17
N ALA A 24 12.68 -10.35 -4.28
CA ALA A 24 13.36 -9.73 -3.15
C ALA A 24 12.72 -8.38 -2.83
N VAL A 25 12.45 -8.17 -1.53
CA VAL A 25 11.99 -6.92 -0.92
C VAL A 25 12.98 -6.55 0.17
N THR A 26 13.55 -5.36 0.12
CA THR A 26 14.46 -4.83 1.14
C THR A 26 13.92 -3.54 1.71
N GLN A 27 14.06 -3.34 3.01
CA GLN A 27 13.70 -2.07 3.64
C GLN A 27 14.90 -1.12 3.52
N ILE A 28 14.74 -0.05 2.75
CA ILE A 28 15.81 0.91 2.45
C ILE A 28 15.75 2.14 3.34
N ASN A 29 14.58 2.47 3.89
CA ASN A 29 14.43 3.58 4.82
C ASN A 29 13.40 3.24 5.90
N ILE A 30 13.82 3.33 7.16
CA ILE A 30 12.96 3.04 8.30
C ILE A 30 11.94 4.18 8.48
N VAL A 31 12.39 5.42 8.38
CA VAL A 31 11.58 6.62 8.64
C VAL A 31 11.53 7.49 7.40
N CYS A 32 10.33 7.68 6.86
CA CYS A 32 10.11 8.61 5.76
C CYS A 32 8.97 9.59 6.09
N GLN A 33 9.25 10.88 5.85
CA GLN A 33 8.30 11.99 6.04
C GLN A 33 7.49 12.29 4.76
N CYS A 34 7.53 11.40 3.77
CA CYS A 34 6.72 11.46 2.56
C CYS A 34 5.22 11.58 2.89
N LEU A 35 4.50 12.46 2.19
CA LEU A 35 3.04 12.55 2.30
C LEU A 35 2.32 11.46 1.46
N LEU A 36 3.04 10.87 0.49
CA LEU A 36 2.50 9.84 -0.40
C LEU A 36 2.61 8.44 0.24
N LYS A 37 1.77 8.17 1.24
CA LYS A 37 1.70 6.88 1.93
C LYS A 37 0.49 6.08 1.45
N CYS A 38 0.63 4.76 1.41
CA CYS A 38 -0.50 3.87 1.20
C CYS A 38 -1.42 3.92 2.41
N GLU A 39 -2.73 4.09 2.18
CA GLU A 39 -3.71 4.20 3.27
C GLU A 39 -3.84 2.90 4.07
N ASN A 40 -3.63 1.75 3.43
CA ASN A 40 -3.80 0.44 4.05
C ASN A 40 -2.59 0.03 4.90
N CYS A 41 -1.38 0.15 4.34
CA CYS A 41 -0.17 -0.28 5.03
C CYS A 41 0.63 0.85 5.70
N GLN A 42 0.31 2.11 5.40
CA GLN A 42 1.01 3.32 5.87
C GLN A 42 2.49 3.42 5.43
N ALA A 43 2.91 2.57 4.49
CA ALA A 43 4.22 2.64 3.86
C ALA A 43 4.22 3.55 2.63
N CYS A 44 5.36 4.16 2.31
CA CYS A 44 5.61 4.78 1.02
C CYS A 44 6.72 4.06 0.22
N ILE A 45 6.80 4.39 -1.07
CA ILE A 45 7.75 3.77 -2.00
C ILE A 45 9.22 3.99 -1.61
N HIS A 46 9.52 5.03 -0.84
CA HIS A 46 10.89 5.31 -0.39
C HIS A 46 11.35 4.43 0.76
N GLN A 47 10.44 3.69 1.41
CA GLN A 47 10.80 2.84 2.55
C GLN A 47 11.28 1.46 2.11
N TYR A 48 10.95 1.03 0.89
CA TYR A 48 11.22 -0.33 0.41
C TYR A 48 11.74 -0.32 -1.02
N SER A 49 12.67 -1.22 -1.32
CA SER A 49 13.01 -1.63 -2.68
C SER A 49 12.41 -3.00 -2.95
N CYS A 50 11.89 -3.21 -4.15
CA CYS A 50 11.39 -4.52 -4.59
C CYS A 50 11.81 -4.77 -6.04
N THR A 51 12.22 -6.00 -6.31
CA THR A 51 12.64 -6.49 -7.64
C THR A 51 11.47 -6.69 -8.62
N GLY A 52 10.22 -6.57 -8.16
CA GLY A 52 9.05 -6.71 -9.01
C GLY A 52 8.88 -5.54 -10.00
N LEU A 53 8.37 -5.84 -11.19
CA LEU A 53 8.13 -4.83 -12.24
C LEU A 53 7.26 -3.66 -11.76
N ASP A 54 6.26 -3.93 -10.93
CA ASP A 54 5.34 -2.91 -10.41
C ASP A 54 6.06 -1.85 -9.55
N SER A 55 7.08 -2.23 -8.77
CA SER A 55 7.85 -1.26 -7.98
C SER A 55 8.83 -0.47 -8.84
N SER A 56 9.47 -1.11 -9.81
CA SER A 56 10.51 -0.46 -10.64
C SER A 56 9.95 0.46 -11.72
N VAL A 57 8.76 0.18 -12.26
CA VAL A 57 8.21 0.93 -13.41
C VAL A 57 7.10 1.91 -13.01
N ARG A 58 6.25 1.55 -12.04
CA ARG A 58 5.04 2.32 -11.73
C ARG A 58 5.20 3.29 -10.56
N TRP A 59 6.39 3.34 -9.92
CA TRP A 59 6.67 4.18 -8.75
C TRP A 59 5.58 4.08 -7.67
N ASN A 60 5.06 2.87 -7.46
CA ASN A 60 3.98 2.59 -6.53
C ASN A 60 4.38 1.47 -5.57
N VAL A 61 3.74 1.43 -4.40
CA VAL A 61 3.89 0.32 -3.46
C VAL A 61 3.29 -0.92 -4.12
N CYS A 62 4.14 -1.90 -4.44
CA CYS A 62 3.71 -3.10 -5.13
C CYS A 62 3.04 -4.11 -4.17
N LYS A 63 2.40 -5.14 -4.72
CA LYS A 63 1.75 -6.21 -3.93
C LYS A 63 2.72 -6.91 -2.97
N HIS A 64 4.00 -7.02 -3.32
CA HIS A 64 5.04 -7.62 -2.50
C HIS A 64 5.34 -6.76 -1.26
N ILE A 65 5.49 -5.45 -1.43
CA ILE A 65 5.69 -4.53 -0.31
C ILE A 65 4.45 -4.51 0.59
N HIS A 66 3.24 -4.49 0.02
CA HIS A 66 2.01 -4.63 0.80
C HIS A 66 2.01 -5.90 1.65
N TYR A 67 2.35 -7.04 1.05
CA TYR A 67 2.41 -8.32 1.75
C TYR A 67 3.38 -8.28 2.92
N ILE A 68 4.60 -7.76 2.73
CA ILE A 68 5.60 -7.64 3.81
C ILE A 68 5.12 -6.70 4.92
N CYS A 69 4.49 -5.58 4.58
CA CYS A 69 3.93 -4.69 5.60
C CYS A 69 2.85 -5.38 6.44
N HIS A 70 2.01 -6.22 5.85
CA HIS A 70 1.01 -7.01 6.59
C HIS A 70 1.67 -8.11 7.42
N PHE A 71 2.55 -8.91 6.81
CA PHE A 71 3.31 -9.96 7.48
C PHE A 71 4.05 -9.46 8.73
N ASN A 72 4.69 -8.28 8.64
CA ASN A 72 5.40 -7.70 9.77
C ASN A 72 4.46 -7.16 10.86
N LYS A 73 3.27 -6.64 10.49
CA LYS A 73 2.25 -6.23 11.47
C LYS A 73 1.74 -7.45 12.25
N ASP A 74 1.43 -8.53 11.55
CA ASP A 74 0.95 -9.77 12.17
C ASP A 74 2.04 -10.37 13.06
N LYS A 75 3.30 -10.39 12.60
CA LYS A 75 4.44 -10.81 13.42
C LYS A 75 4.58 -9.93 14.67
N SER A 76 4.48 -8.60 14.55
CA SER A 76 4.58 -7.70 15.70
C SER A 76 3.44 -7.90 16.70
N PHE A 77 2.23 -8.23 16.23
CA PHE A 77 1.10 -8.58 17.07
C PHE A 77 1.32 -9.89 17.83
N LEU A 78 1.94 -10.89 17.20
CA LEU A 78 2.32 -12.13 17.87
C LEU A 78 3.49 -11.94 18.85
N LEU A 79 4.39 -10.99 18.59
CA LEU A 79 5.48 -10.65 19.51
C LEU A 79 4.98 -9.94 20.76
N CYS A 80 4.00 -9.04 20.66
CA CYS A 80 3.43 -8.35 21.83
C CYS A 80 2.49 -9.23 22.67
N GLN A 81 2.10 -10.40 22.19
CA GLN A 81 1.35 -11.39 22.98
C GLN A 81 2.25 -12.30 23.81
N ARG A 82 3.54 -12.42 23.48
CA ARG A 82 4.47 -13.28 24.21
C ARG A 82 4.89 -12.77 25.60
N ASP A 83 4.48 -11.56 25.97
CA ASP A 83 4.61 -11.05 27.33
C ASP A 83 3.39 -11.42 28.21
N ASN A 84 2.38 -12.11 27.66
CA ASN A 84 1.31 -12.75 28.43
C ASN A 84 1.24 -14.23 28.04
N GLU A 85 1.86 -15.06 28.87
CA GLU A 85 1.75 -16.52 28.86
C GLU A 85 0.27 -16.94 28.94
N LEU A 86 -0.20 -17.81 28.03
CA LEU A 86 -1.13 -18.92 28.26
C LEU A 86 -1.42 -19.70 26.95
N ASP A 87 -0.74 -20.85 26.87
CA ASP A 87 -1.14 -22.15 26.34
C ASP A 87 -2.47 -22.28 25.55
N ILE A 88 -2.39 -22.58 24.25
CA ILE A 88 -3.46 -23.31 23.54
C ILE A 88 -2.85 -24.34 22.57
N HIS A 89 -3.06 -25.59 22.99
CA HIS A 89 -2.96 -26.88 22.32
C HIS A 89 -3.27 -26.91 20.80
N GLU A 90 -2.55 -27.78 20.08
CA GLU A 90 -2.90 -28.27 18.75
C GLU A 90 -4.37 -28.71 18.66
N LEU A 91 -5.05 -28.46 17.53
CA LEU A 91 -5.67 -29.53 16.75
C LEU A 91 -6.27 -29.04 15.42
N SER A 92 -6.10 -29.94 14.47
CA SER A 92 -6.62 -30.10 13.11
C SER A 92 -8.09 -29.74 12.82
N SER A 93 -8.31 -29.48 11.52
CA SER A 93 -9.49 -29.87 10.70
C SER A 93 -10.90 -29.36 11.08
N GLU A 94 -11.50 -28.68 10.10
CA GLU A 94 -12.94 -28.63 9.76
C GLU A 94 -13.94 -27.88 10.68
N LYS A 95 -14.47 -26.79 10.11
CA LYS A 95 -15.83 -26.19 10.20
C LYS A 95 -16.64 -26.28 11.52
N ASP A 96 -17.02 -25.12 12.09
CA ASP A 96 -18.40 -24.58 12.08
C ASP A 96 -18.61 -23.30 12.96
N VAL A 97 -19.16 -22.24 12.32
CA VAL A 97 -20.32 -21.40 12.70
C VAL A 97 -20.37 -20.57 14.02
N ILE A 98 -20.23 -19.24 13.82
CA ILE A 98 -20.97 -18.05 14.37
C ILE A 98 -20.79 -17.57 15.83
N VAL A 99 -20.18 -16.38 15.97
CA VAL A 99 -20.68 -15.19 16.73
C VAL A 99 -20.21 -13.95 15.95
N ASP A 100 -21.02 -13.39 15.05
CA ASP A 100 -21.96 -12.28 15.23
C ASP A 100 -21.32 -10.90 15.56
N GLU A 101 -21.67 -9.88 14.76
CA GLU A 101 -21.57 -8.44 15.06
C GLU A 101 -20.21 -7.66 15.06
N LEU A 102 -19.14 -8.07 14.36
CA LEU A 102 -17.98 -7.17 14.08
C LEU A 102 -17.67 -6.88 12.59
N GLY A 103 -18.53 -7.34 11.67
CA GLY A 103 -18.39 -7.12 10.23
C GLY A 103 -18.77 -5.73 9.69
N ARG A 104 -19.11 -4.75 10.55
CA ARG A 104 -19.72 -3.47 10.12
C ARG A 104 -18.90 -2.19 10.29
N ARG A 105 -17.58 -2.23 10.55
CA ARG A 105 -16.79 -0.99 10.64
C ARG A 105 -15.42 -1.08 9.96
N TYR A 106 -15.41 -0.99 8.63
CA TYR A 106 -14.64 -0.03 7.82
C TYR A 106 -14.41 -0.60 6.41
N SER A 107 -15.22 -0.16 5.47
CA SER A 107 -14.78 0.01 4.09
C SER A 107 -15.45 1.28 3.60
N PRO A 108 -14.84 2.46 3.77
CA PRO A 108 -15.23 3.61 2.97
C PRO A 108 -15.03 3.18 1.52
N ILE A 109 -16.08 3.40 0.72
CA ILE A 109 -16.16 3.26 -0.72
C ILE A 109 -14.76 3.35 -1.35
N ARG A 110 -14.31 2.26 -1.97
CA ARG A 110 -13.01 2.18 -2.67
C ARG A 110 -13.01 3.12 -3.87
N ILE A 111 -12.69 4.39 -3.66
CA ILE A 111 -12.31 5.29 -4.75
C ILE A 111 -10.89 4.87 -5.14
N GLY A 112 -10.76 4.16 -6.26
CA GLY A 112 -9.49 3.59 -6.70
C GLY A 112 -8.47 4.69 -6.96
N MET A 113 -7.17 4.35 -6.88
CA MET A 113 -6.10 5.31 -7.20
C MET A 113 -6.23 5.91 -8.62
N ASN A 114 -6.90 5.19 -9.54
CA ASN A 114 -7.23 5.70 -10.86
C ASN A 114 -8.26 6.84 -10.80
N ASP A 115 -9.28 6.73 -9.95
CA ASP A 115 -10.29 7.76 -9.76
C ASP A 115 -9.68 9.00 -9.10
N ARG A 116 -8.73 8.81 -8.16
CA ARG A 116 -7.94 9.90 -7.58
C ARG A 116 -7.04 10.57 -8.62
N ARG A 117 -6.42 9.79 -9.51
CA ARG A 117 -5.61 10.30 -10.64
C ARG A 117 -6.47 11.14 -11.58
N GLU A 118 -7.67 10.68 -11.94
CA GLU A 118 -8.58 11.44 -12.81
C GLU A 118 -9.11 12.69 -12.11
N ALA A 119 -9.44 12.63 -10.82
CA ALA A 119 -9.84 13.81 -10.04
C ALA A 119 -8.73 14.87 -9.97
N LEU A 120 -7.47 14.45 -9.83
CA LEU A 120 -6.32 15.35 -9.86
C LEU A 120 -6.10 15.97 -11.24
N LYS A 121 -6.23 15.18 -12.32
CA LYS A 121 -6.17 15.71 -13.70
C LYS A 121 -7.26 16.74 -13.96
N LEU A 122 -8.49 16.47 -13.51
CA LEU A 122 -9.62 17.39 -13.65
C LEU A 122 -9.37 18.72 -12.92
N LYS A 123 -8.86 18.65 -11.68
CA LYS A 123 -8.50 19.84 -10.91
C LYS A 123 -7.37 20.63 -11.58
N LEU A 124 -6.34 19.95 -12.08
CA LEU A 124 -5.23 20.59 -12.77
C LEU A 124 -5.70 21.31 -14.04
N ASN A 125 -6.54 20.66 -14.85
CA ASN A 125 -7.08 21.26 -16.07
C ASN A 125 -7.94 22.49 -15.76
N ALA A 126 -8.79 22.43 -14.72
CA ALA A 126 -9.58 23.58 -14.30
C ALA A 126 -8.72 24.78 -13.84
N MET A 127 -7.60 24.51 -13.16
CA MET A 127 -6.64 25.55 -12.79
C MET A 127 -5.97 26.17 -14.02
N VAL A 128 -5.55 25.35 -14.98
CA VAL A 128 -4.95 25.81 -16.25
C VAL A 128 -5.94 26.68 -17.05
N ASP A 129 -7.21 26.29 -17.11
CA ASP A 129 -8.23 27.06 -17.82
C ASP A 129 -8.50 28.41 -17.15
N THR A 130 -8.47 28.44 -15.82
CA THR A 130 -8.60 29.69 -15.06
C THR A 130 -7.43 30.64 -15.36
N LEU A 131 -6.21 30.12 -15.46
CA LEU A 131 -5.03 30.91 -15.84
C LEU A 131 -5.13 31.43 -17.27
N LYS A 132 -5.55 30.59 -18.23
CA LYS A 132 -5.78 31.01 -19.62
C LYS A 132 -6.86 32.10 -19.72
N LYS A 133 -7.95 31.97 -18.94
CA LYS A 133 -9.03 32.97 -18.91
C LYS A 133 -8.55 34.30 -18.33
N LYS A 134 -7.77 34.29 -17.24
CA LYS A 134 -7.15 35.49 -16.67
C LYS A 134 -6.15 36.13 -17.63
N SER A 135 -5.31 35.34 -18.30
CA SER A 135 -4.38 35.82 -19.34
C SER A 135 -5.10 36.51 -20.50
N LYS A 136 -6.20 35.91 -21.01
CA LYS A 136 -7.04 36.54 -22.04
C LYS A 136 -7.74 37.82 -21.56
N HIS A 137 -8.06 37.92 -20.28
CA HIS A 137 -8.64 39.14 -19.73
C HIS A 137 -7.58 40.24 -19.64
N LEU A 138 -6.37 39.93 -19.16
CA LEU A 138 -5.23 40.85 -19.08
C LEU A 138 -4.82 41.42 -20.44
N LEU A 139 -4.87 40.61 -21.51
CA LEU A 139 -4.62 41.06 -22.88
C LEU A 139 -5.69 42.01 -23.45
N LYS A 140 -6.87 42.11 -22.82
CA LYS A 140 -7.95 43.02 -23.23
C LYS A 140 -7.95 44.37 -22.49
N ILE A 141 -7.12 44.51 -21.45
CA ILE A 141 -7.06 45.71 -20.59
C ILE A 141 -5.83 46.59 -20.89
N LEU A 142 -4.97 46.15 -21.83
CA LEU A 142 -3.91 46.99 -22.38
C LEU A 142 -4.53 47.94 -23.40
N PRO A 143 -4.60 49.26 -23.14
CA PRO A 143 -5.02 50.21 -24.15
C PRO A 143 -3.94 50.26 -25.26
N LEU A 144 -4.39 50.21 -26.50
CA LEU A 144 -3.60 50.58 -27.68
C LEU A 144 -3.16 52.04 -27.60
#